data_AF-A0A1I6G698-F1
#
_entry.id   AF-A0A1I6G698-F1
#
_cell.length_a   1.000
_cell.length_b   1.000
_cell.length_c   1.000
_cell.angle_alpha   90.00
_cell.angle_beta   90.00
_cell.angle_gamma   90.00
#
_symmetry.space_group_name_H-M   'P 1'
#
loop_
_entity.id
_entity.type
_entity.pdbx_description
1 polymer ?
#
loop_
_entity_poly.entity_id
_entity_poly.type
_entity_poly.pdbx_seq_one_letter_code
_entity_poly.pdbx_strand_id
1 'polypeptide(L)' 'MEHVFEIAGIRCDANEIRLRGRSVEAQFAPDAAGPLADAYTNKIAVAFLGASAMNALYSVDAIETTGGSCRALFSMH' A
#
# COMPACT_ATOMS: atom_id res chain seq x y z
N MET A 1 8.11 -0.94 -14.47
CA MET A 1 6.98 -0.10 -14.01
C MET A 1 7.20 0.09 -12.53
N GLU A 2 7.35 1.33 -12.07
CA GLU A 2 7.64 1.62 -10.66
C GLU A 2 6.32 1.65 -9.88
N HIS A 3 6.16 0.73 -8.94
CA HIS A 3 4.93 0.55 -8.15
C HIS A 3 5.09 1.27 -6.79
N VAL A 4 5.24 2.59 -6.84
CA VAL A 4 5.56 3.39 -5.65
C VAL A 4 4.28 3.82 -4.93
N PHE A 5 4.25 3.62 -3.63
CA PHE A 5 3.23 4.15 -2.72
C PHE A 5 3.86 5.15 -1.76
N GLU A 6 3.14 6.21 -1.43
CA GLU A 6 3.45 7.07 -0.28
C GLU A 6 2.55 6.66 0.89
N ILE A 7 3.17 6.09 1.93
CA ILE A 7 2.51 5.49 3.09
C ILE A 7 3.06 6.21 4.33
N ALA A 8 2.20 6.94 5.06
CA ALA A 8 2.62 7.73 6.23
C ALA A 8 3.80 8.69 5.93
N GLY A 9 3.84 9.26 4.72
CA GLY A 9 4.92 10.15 4.26
C GLY A 9 6.22 9.44 3.86
N ILE A 10 6.24 8.11 3.87
CA ILE A 10 7.38 7.28 3.45
C ILE A 10 7.07 6.66 2.09
N ARG A 11 8.03 6.71 1.17
CA ARG A 11 7.91 6.03 -0.13
C ARG A 11 8.23 4.55 0.03
N CYS A 12 7.30 3.72 -0.35
CA CYS A 12 7.41 2.27 -0.32
C CYS A 12 7.18 1.71 -1.72
N ASP A 13 8.16 0.97 -2.22
CA ASP A 13 8.05 0.22 -3.46
C ASP A 13 7.32 -1.10 -3.24
N ALA A 14 6.23 -1.30 -3.96
CA ALA A 14 5.57 -2.59 -4.01
C ALA A 14 6.26 -3.49 -5.04
N ASN A 15 6.54 -4.72 -4.63
CA ASN A 15 7.08 -5.77 -5.49
C ASN A 15 6.00 -6.34 -6.43
N GLU A 16 4.75 -6.39 -5.97
CA GLU A 16 3.60 -6.88 -6.74
C GLU A 16 2.37 -6.04 -6.42
N ILE A 17 1.56 -5.74 -7.45
CA ILE A 17 0.23 -5.12 -7.29
C ILE A 17 -0.81 -5.99 -8.00
N ARG A 18 -1.93 -6.24 -7.33
CA ARG A 18 -3.12 -6.88 -7.89
C ARG A 18 -4.33 -5.99 -7.70
N LEU A 19 -5.02 -5.71 -8.80
CA LEU A 19 -6.27 -4.97 -8.79
C LEU A 19 -7.44 -5.92 -8.64
N ARG A 20 -8.27 -5.72 -7.60
CA ARG A 20 -9.49 -6.49 -7.34
C ARG A 20 -10.69 -5.56 -7.30
N GLY A 21 -11.18 -5.17 -8.47
CA GLY A 21 -12.31 -4.27 -8.60
C GLY A 21 -11.99 -2.86 -8.06
N ARG A 22 -12.51 -2.52 -6.87
CA ARG A 22 -12.27 -1.23 -6.20
C ARG A 22 -11.14 -1.28 -5.15
N SER A 23 -10.57 -2.45 -4.91
CA SER A 23 -9.47 -2.64 -3.97
C SER A 23 -8.18 -2.94 -4.71
N VAL A 24 -7.08 -2.51 -4.12
CA VAL A 24 -5.71 -2.74 -4.58
C VAL A 24 -5.03 -3.58 -3.53
N GLU A 25 -4.57 -4.77 -3.89
CA GLU A 25 -3.71 -5.58 -3.04
C GLU A 25 -2.28 -5.33 -3.49
N ALA A 26 -1.38 -4.94 -2.59
CA ALA A 26 0.03 -4.80 -2.91
C ALA A 26 0.93 -5.54 -1.92
N GLN A 27 2.00 -6.11 -2.45
CA GLN A 27 3.02 -6.80 -1.68
C GLN A 27 4.29 -5.96 -1.63
N PHE A 28 4.79 -5.73 -0.43
CA PHE A 28 5.97 -4.93 -0.13
C PHE A 28 7.05 -5.79 0.53
N ALA A 29 8.26 -5.23 0.55
CA ALA A 29 9.35 -5.68 1.40
C ALA A 29 8.96 -5.62 2.90
N PRO A 30 9.60 -6.40 3.78
CA PRO A 30 9.28 -6.44 5.20
C PRO A 30 9.51 -5.09 5.90
N ASP A 31 10.42 -4.26 5.38
CA ASP A 31 10.68 -2.90 5.89
C ASP A 31 9.46 -1.97 5.80
N ALA A 32 8.52 -2.24 4.88
CA ALA A 32 7.29 -1.46 4.75
C ALA A 32 6.24 -1.78 5.83
N ALA A 33 6.44 -2.83 6.64
CA ALA A 33 5.48 -3.24 7.67
C ALA A 33 5.24 -2.15 8.72
N GLY A 34 6.28 -1.41 9.12
CA GLY A 34 6.17 -0.30 10.07
C GLY A 34 5.28 0.84 9.54
N PRO A 35 5.63 1.44 8.37
CA PRO A 35 4.82 2.47 7.73
C PRO A 35 3.37 2.03 7.46
N LEU A 36 3.17 0.78 7.02
CA LEU A 36 1.83 0.22 6.80
C LEU A 36 1.03 0.14 8.10
N ALA A 37 1.62 -0.40 9.16
CA ALA A 37 0.96 -0.51 10.47
C ALA A 37 0.60 0.85 11.06
N ASP A 38 1.46 1.86 10.87
CA ASP A 38 1.18 3.24 11.28
C ASP A 38 0.01 3.82 10.47
N ALA A 39 0.04 3.68 9.14
CA ALA A 39 -1.04 4.17 8.27
C ALA A 39 -2.39 3.51 8.59
N TYR A 40 -2.41 2.21 8.88
CA TYR A 40 -3.61 1.50 9.29
C TYR A 40 -4.14 1.96 10.67
N THR A 41 -3.24 2.07 11.66
CA THR A 41 -3.61 2.45 13.03
C THR A 41 -4.13 3.89 13.10
N ASN A 42 -3.46 4.81 12.40
CA ASN A 42 -3.79 6.24 12.40
C ASN A 42 -4.79 6.64 11.29
N LYS A 43 -5.28 5.67 10.50
CA LYS A 43 -6.17 5.90 9.34
C LYS A 43 -5.61 6.94 8.36
N ILE A 44 -4.32 6.85 8.08
CA ILE A 44 -3.64 7.74 7.15
C ILE A 44 -3.94 7.28 5.73
N ALA A 45 -4.30 8.24 4.88
CA ALA A 45 -4.49 7.98 3.46
C ALA A 45 -3.16 7.65 2.77
N VAL A 46 -3.19 6.65 1.91
CA VAL A 46 -2.05 6.18 1.12
C VAL A 46 -2.22 6.66 -0.32
N ALA A 47 -1.18 7.30 -0.87
CA ALA A 47 -1.18 7.75 -2.26
C ALA A 47 -0.41 6.76 -3.13
N PHE A 48 -0.98 6.39 -4.29
CA PHE A 48 -0.26 5.61 -5.28
C PHE A 48 0.39 6.53 -6.32
N LEU A 49 1.71 6.45 -6.44
CA LEU A 49 2.53 7.32 -7.30
C LEU A 49 2.94 6.63 -8.62
N GLY A 50 2.69 5.33 -8.77
CA GLY A 50 3.25 4.52 -9.87
C GLY A 50 2.59 4.71 -11.25
N ALA A 51 1.36 5.21 -11.32
CA ALA A 51 0.71 5.51 -12.60
C ALA A 51 -0.17 6.75 -12.48
N SER A 52 0.00 7.71 -13.39
CA SER A 52 -0.79 8.95 -13.42
C SER A 52 -2.30 8.73 -13.51
N ALA A 53 -2.74 7.56 -13.98
CA ALA A 53 -4.14 7.14 -14.05
C ALA A 53 -4.71 6.65 -12.70
N MET A 54 -3.86 6.42 -11.70
CA MET A 54 -4.21 5.88 -10.38
C MET A 54 -3.75 6.81 -9.25
N ASN A 55 -3.64 8.11 -9.53
CA ASN A 55 -3.40 9.14 -8.52
C ASN A 55 -4.64 9.28 -7.63
N ALA A 56 -4.80 8.31 -6.75
CA ALA A 56 -5.94 8.13 -5.88
C ALA A 56 -5.45 7.93 -4.45
N LEU A 57 -6.28 8.40 -3.53
CA LEU A 57 -6.10 8.16 -2.10
C LEU A 57 -6.79 6.86 -1.74
N TYR A 58 -6.02 6.00 -1.10
CA TYR A 58 -6.48 4.72 -0.60
C TYR A 58 -6.44 4.69 0.92
N SER A 59 -7.31 3.90 1.52
CA SER A 59 -7.19 3.52 2.93
C SER A 59 -6.63 2.12 3.04
N VAL A 60 -5.80 1.88 4.06
CA VAL A 60 -5.36 0.53 4.40
C VAL A 60 -6.53 -0.18 5.09
N ASP A 61 -6.97 -1.29 4.52
CA ASP A 61 -8.10 -2.10 5.01
C ASP A 61 -7.61 -3.31 5.80
N ALA A 62 -6.51 -3.92 5.36
CA ALA A 62 -5.89 -5.05 6.04
C ALA A 62 -4.38 -5.10 5.78
N ILE A 63 -3.63 -5.64 6.74
CA ILE A 63 -2.19 -5.90 6.64
C ILE A 63 -1.92 -7.34 7.08
N GLU A 64 -1.26 -8.10 6.22
CA GLU A 64 -0.80 -9.45 6.50
C GLU A 64 0.72 -9.51 6.34
N THR A 65 1.43 -9.91 7.40
CA THR A 65 2.89 -10.08 7.34
C THR A 65 3.23 -11.55 7.48
N THR A 66 3.77 -12.14 6.41
CA THR A 66 4.07 -13.58 6.37
C THR A 66 5.44 -13.80 5.76
N GLY A 67 6.31 -14.52 6.49
CA GLY A 67 7.54 -15.12 5.96
C GLY A 67 8.50 -14.16 5.24
N GLY A 68 8.63 -12.91 5.73
CA GLY A 68 9.54 -11.92 5.14
C GLY A 68 8.93 -11.06 4.03
N SER A 69 7.60 -11.06 3.87
CA SER A 69 6.90 -10.11 3.00
C SER A 69 5.70 -9.50 3.72
N CYS A 70 5.37 -8.27 3.36
CA CYS A 70 4.21 -7.56 3.90
C CYS A 70 3.18 -7.37 2.78
N ARG A 71 1.95 -7.81 2.99
CA ARG A 71 0.83 -7.59 2.07
C ARG A 71 -0.14 -6.62 2.69
N ALA A 72 -0.58 -5.66 1.90
CA ALA A 72 -1.60 -4.72 2.30
C ALA A 72 -2.75 -4.74 1.30
N LEU A 73 -3.96 -4.74 1.85
CA LEU A 73 -5.17 -4.49 1.09
C LEU A 73 -5.53 -3.02 1.24
N PHE A 74 -5.68 -2.36 0.11
CA PHE A 74 -6.07 -0.96 0.01
C PHE A 74 -7.45 -0.86 -0.62
N SER A 75 -8.28 0.02 -0.08
CA SER A 75 -9.59 0.33 -0.66
C SER A 75 -9.62 1.80 -1.08
N MET A 76 -10.07 2.04 -2.30
CA MET A 76 -10.23 3.40 -2.82
C MET A 76 -11.33 4.13 -2.04
N HIS A 77 -11.11 5.41 -1.73
CA HIS A 77 -12.18 6.28 -1.24
C HIS A 77 -13.25 6.55 -2.31
#